data_AF-A0AAW8L3H5-F1
#
_entry.id   AF-A0AAW8L3H5-F1
#
_cell.length_a   1.000
_cell.length_b   1.000
_cell.length_c   1.000
_cell.angle_alpha   90.00
_cell.angle_beta   90.00
_cell.angle_gamma   90.00
#
_symmetry.space_group_name_H-M   'P 1'
#
loop_
_entity.id
_entity.type
_entity.pdbx_description
1 polymer ?
#
loop_
_entity_poly.entity_id
_entity_poly.type
_entity_poly.pdbx_seq_one_letter_code
_entity_poly.pdbx_strand_id
1 'polypeptide(L)'
;KALQDQVYKLTVGQTAQALASELSIKGSEAVLLPHITNRLQVETDENGEVKVRVLDSQGKPSALSIDDLKKEFRSNVAFKPLIVASNASGSGASGGGSGGGAAKKPSEMTTQERLEFQKNDPQGFQAAVANGDFNN
;
A
#
# COMPACT_ATOMS: atom_id res chain seq x y z
N LYS A 1 -15.74 2.09 31.59
CA LYS A 1 -16.13 2.52 30.22
C LYS A 1 -15.36 3.75 29.76
N ALA A 2 -15.46 4.91 30.42
CA ALA A 2 -14.78 6.14 29.97
C ALA A 2 -13.27 5.99 29.66
N LEU A 3 -12.49 5.31 30.51
CA LEU A 3 -11.06 5.10 30.27
C LEU A 3 -10.77 4.20 29.04
N GLN A 4 -11.56 3.14 28.84
CA GLN A 4 -11.44 2.26 27.67
C GLN A 4 -11.83 3.01 26.40
N ASP A 5 -12.88 3.82 26.44
CA ASP A 5 -13.28 4.66 25.30
C ASP A 5 -12.21 5.71 24.98
N GLN A 6 -11.52 6.24 25.98
CA GLN A 6 -10.40 7.18 25.83
C GLN A 6 -9.17 6.50 25.21
N VAL A 7 -8.79 5.33 25.71
CA VAL A 7 -7.71 4.50 25.13
C VAL A 7 -8.04 4.10 23.71
N TYR A 8 -9.29 3.68 23.44
CA TYR A 8 -9.76 3.37 22.10
C TYR A 8 -9.63 4.56 21.16
N LYS A 9 -10.18 5.72 21.55
CA LYS A 9 -10.17 6.92 20.71
C LYS A 9 -8.75 7.42 20.44
N LEU A 10 -7.86 7.33 21.42
CA LEU A 10 -6.47 7.74 21.26
C LEU A 10 -5.72 6.76 20.35
N THR A 11 -5.74 5.46 20.65
CA THR A 11 -4.94 4.47 19.91
C THR A 11 -5.48 4.24 18.50
N VAL A 12 -6.76 3.88 18.35
CA VAL A 12 -7.36 3.63 17.04
C VAL A 12 -7.49 4.92 16.23
N GLY A 13 -7.85 6.03 16.88
CA GLY A 13 -7.96 7.32 16.21
C GLY A 13 -6.64 7.79 15.63
N GLN A 14 -5.55 7.71 16.40
CA GLN A 14 -4.21 8.09 15.93
C GLN A 14 -3.73 7.18 14.79
N THR A 15 -3.87 5.85 14.93
CA THR A 15 -3.50 4.92 13.86
C THR A 15 -4.32 5.16 12.59
N ALA A 16 -5.63 5.36 12.71
CA ALA A 16 -6.49 5.62 11.56
C ALA A 16 -6.13 6.94 10.86
N GLN A 17 -5.84 8.00 11.62
CA GLN A 17 -5.39 9.28 11.07
C GLN A 17 -4.07 9.16 10.32
N ALA A 18 -3.10 8.44 10.90
CA ALA A 18 -1.81 8.20 10.26
C ALA A 18 -1.97 7.43 8.95
N LEU A 19 -2.79 6.37 8.95
CA LEU A 19 -3.09 5.59 7.75
C LEU A 19 -3.83 6.40 6.69
N ALA A 20 -4.83 7.19 7.09
CA ALA A 20 -5.57 8.04 6.17
C ALA A 20 -4.61 9.04 5.49
N SER A 21 -3.75 9.70 6.26
CA SER A 21 -2.76 10.64 5.74
C SER A 21 -1.70 9.98 4.85
N GLU A 22 -1.29 8.75 5.14
CA GLU A 22 -0.33 8.00 4.31
C GLU A 22 -0.94 7.54 2.99
N LEU A 23 -2.20 7.12 3.02
CA LEU A 23 -2.88 6.50 1.90
C LEU A 23 -3.53 7.53 0.98
N SER A 24 -4.04 8.64 1.49
CA SER A 24 -4.81 9.58 0.69
C SER A 24 -3.95 10.61 0.00
N ILE A 25 -4.41 11.07 -1.17
CA ILE A 25 -3.94 12.34 -1.72
C ILE A 25 -4.23 13.46 -0.71
N LYS A 26 -3.35 14.48 -0.68
CA LYS A 26 -3.44 15.57 0.29
C LYS A 26 -4.81 16.26 0.18
N GLY A 27 -5.52 16.36 1.30
CA GLY A 27 -6.83 17.01 1.39
C GLY A 27 -8.03 16.07 1.25
N SER A 28 -7.83 14.77 0.97
CA SER A 28 -8.92 13.78 0.93
C SER A 28 -8.89 12.76 2.08
N GLU A 29 -8.09 13.00 3.10
CA GLU A 29 -7.90 12.11 4.27
C GLU A 29 -9.24 11.82 4.95
N ALA A 30 -10.07 12.85 5.08
CA ALA A 30 -11.36 12.79 5.77
C ALA A 30 -12.34 11.80 5.13
N VAL A 31 -12.18 11.49 3.84
CA VAL A 31 -13.03 10.53 3.13
C VAL A 31 -12.63 9.09 3.47
N LEU A 32 -11.34 8.80 3.58
CA LEU A 32 -10.85 7.45 3.93
C LEU A 32 -10.99 7.16 5.42
N LEU A 33 -10.87 8.18 6.27
CA LEU A 33 -10.84 8.05 7.72
C LEU A 33 -11.97 7.17 8.30
N PRO A 34 -13.28 7.40 8.01
CA PRO A 34 -14.34 6.55 8.56
C PRO A 34 -14.23 5.09 8.13
N HIS A 35 -13.79 4.83 6.90
CA HIS A 35 -13.60 3.46 6.40
C HIS A 35 -12.41 2.76 7.06
N ILE A 36 -11.32 3.49 7.32
CA ILE A 36 -10.15 2.94 8.01
C ILE A 36 -10.47 2.69 9.48
N THR A 37 -11.13 3.65 10.17
CA THR A 37 -11.51 3.49 11.58
C THR A 37 -12.41 2.29 11.79
N ASN A 38 -13.38 2.05 10.90
CA ASN A 38 -14.27 0.87 10.97
C ASN A 38 -13.54 -0.47 10.76
N ARG A 39 -12.27 -0.43 10.34
CA ARG A 39 -11.43 -1.61 10.11
C ARG A 39 -10.38 -1.82 11.21
N LEU A 40 -10.45 -1.04 12.30
CA LEU A 40 -9.51 -1.10 13.41
C LEU A 40 -10.24 -1.26 14.74
N GLN A 41 -9.68 -2.10 15.61
CA GLN A 41 -10.15 -2.30 16.97
C GLN A 41 -8.97 -2.34 17.93
N VAL A 42 -9.20 -1.93 19.18
CA VAL A 42 -8.25 -2.18 20.26
C VAL A 42 -8.41 -3.62 20.77
N GLU A 43 -7.31 -4.34 20.81
CA GLU A 43 -7.18 -5.65 21.44
C GLU A 43 -6.20 -5.53 22.60
N THR A 44 -6.43 -6.30 23.67
CA THR A 44 -5.48 -6.42 24.78
C THR A 44 -4.93 -7.83 24.75
N ASP A 45 -3.60 -7.95 24.72
CA ASP A 45 -2.96 -9.26 24.69
C ASP A 45 -2.97 -9.91 26.08
N GLU A 46 -2.47 -11.16 26.13
CA GLU A 46 -2.39 -11.95 27.37
C GLU A 46 -1.47 -11.31 28.44
N ASN A 47 -0.60 -10.37 28.04
CA ASN A 47 0.29 -9.62 28.93
C ASN A 47 -0.31 -8.28 29.41
N GLY A 48 -1.53 -7.94 28.96
CA GLY A 48 -2.19 -6.68 29.27
C GLY A 48 -1.77 -5.50 28.38
N GLU A 49 -1.01 -5.74 27.30
CA GLU A 49 -0.62 -4.70 26.37
C GLU A 49 -1.74 -4.36 25.40
N VAL A 50 -1.99 -3.06 25.20
CA VAL A 50 -2.99 -2.55 24.27
C VAL A 50 -2.41 -2.50 22.85
N LYS A 51 -3.00 -3.24 21.92
CA LYS A 51 -2.59 -3.34 20.51
C LYS A 51 -3.75 -3.01 19.58
N VAL A 52 -3.43 -2.63 18.34
CA VAL A 52 -4.44 -2.39 17.29
C VAL A 52 -4.58 -3.65 16.44
N ARG A 53 -5.80 -4.18 16.39
CA ARG A 53 -6.21 -5.33 15.59
C ARG A 53 -6.98 -4.87 14.36
N VAL A 54 -6.69 -5.49 13.22
CA VAL A 54 -7.41 -5.23 11.97
C VAL A 54 -8.67 -6.10 11.90
N LEU A 55 -9.78 -5.48 11.52
CA LEU A 55 -11.04 -6.14 11.26
C LEU A 55 -11.17 -6.49 9.78
N ASP A 56 -12.00 -7.48 9.47
CA ASP A 56 -12.42 -7.77 8.10
C ASP A 56 -13.50 -6.78 7.60
N SER A 57 -13.98 -6.97 6.37
CA SER A 57 -15.03 -6.14 5.77
C SER A 57 -16.40 -6.27 6.48
N GLN A 58 -16.59 -7.27 7.33
CA GLN A 58 -17.78 -7.49 8.14
C GLN A 58 -17.63 -6.94 9.57
N GLY A 59 -16.49 -6.31 9.89
CA GLY A 59 -16.19 -5.79 11.21
C GLY A 59 -15.79 -6.85 12.23
N LYS A 60 -15.38 -8.05 11.79
CA LYS A 60 -14.92 -9.12 12.68
C LYS A 60 -13.40 -9.11 12.81
N PRO A 61 -12.83 -9.47 13.97
CA PRO A 61 -11.39 -9.60 14.13
C PRO A 61 -10.78 -10.52 13.06
N SER A 62 -9.70 -10.08 12.43
CA SER A 62 -9.05 -10.80 11.33
C SER A 62 -7.58 -10.99 11.60
N ALA A 63 -6.96 -11.99 10.95
CA ALA A 63 -5.51 -12.18 11.00
C ALA A 63 -4.71 -11.18 10.14
N LEU A 64 -5.39 -10.21 9.53
CA LEU A 64 -4.75 -9.22 8.66
C LEU A 64 -3.81 -8.31 9.46
N SER A 65 -2.70 -7.94 8.83
CA SER A 65 -1.81 -6.90 9.33
C SER A 65 -2.29 -5.51 8.89
N ILE A 66 -1.73 -4.47 9.51
CA ILE A 66 -1.94 -3.08 9.07
C ILE A 66 -1.46 -2.88 7.62
N ASP A 67 -0.38 -3.54 7.21
CA ASP A 67 0.11 -3.44 5.83
C ASP A 67 -0.82 -4.13 4.82
N ASP A 68 -1.47 -5.22 5.22
CA ASP A 68 -2.49 -5.86 4.38
C ASP A 68 -3.72 -4.98 4.24
N LEU A 69 -4.13 -4.30 5.31
CA LEU A 69 -5.20 -3.29 5.25
C LEU A 69 -4.84 -2.17 4.28
N LYS A 70 -3.61 -1.62 4.34
CA LYS A 70 -3.14 -0.60 3.39
C LYS A 70 -3.22 -1.09 1.94
N LYS A 71 -2.77 -2.32 1.66
CA LYS A 71 -2.84 -2.93 0.32
C LYS A 71 -4.28 -3.08 -0.16
N GLU A 72 -5.19 -3.49 0.73
CA GLU A 72 -6.61 -3.61 0.41
C GLU A 72 -7.21 -2.25 -0.01
N PHE A 73 -6.93 -1.18 0.75
CA PHE A 73 -7.39 0.17 0.43
C PHE A 73 -6.80 0.70 -0.88
N ARG A 74 -5.51 0.45 -1.14
CA ARG A 74 -4.86 0.81 -2.42
C ARG A 74 -5.43 0.05 -3.61
N SER A 75 -5.89 -1.18 -3.40
CA SER A 75 -6.44 -2.04 -4.45
C SER A 75 -7.94 -1.82 -4.69
N ASN A 76 -8.63 -1.16 -3.75
CA ASN A 76 -10.05 -0.89 -3.85
C ASN A 76 -10.35 0.15 -4.94
N VAL A 77 -11.10 -0.26 -5.96
CA VAL A 77 -11.44 0.57 -7.12
C VAL A 77 -12.16 1.86 -6.73
N ALA A 78 -13.00 1.85 -5.69
CA ALA A 78 -13.73 3.03 -5.25
C ALA A 78 -12.82 4.08 -4.61
N PHE A 79 -11.71 3.65 -3.99
CA PHE A 79 -10.77 4.56 -3.33
C PHE A 79 -9.61 4.98 -4.23
N LYS A 80 -9.34 4.28 -5.34
CA LYS A 80 -8.26 4.62 -6.28
C LYS A 80 -8.11 6.11 -6.60
N PRO A 81 -9.17 6.89 -6.89
CA PRO A 81 -9.04 8.32 -7.19
C PRO A 81 -8.53 9.17 -6.02
N LEU A 82 -8.64 8.67 -4.80
CA LEU A 82 -8.30 9.35 -3.56
C LEU A 82 -6.99 8.84 -2.94
N ILE A 83 -6.38 7.80 -3.51
CA ILE A 83 -5.20 7.14 -2.97
C ILE A 83 -3.95 7.69 -3.65
N VAL A 84 -2.91 8.02 -2.87
CA VAL A 84 -1.59 8.34 -3.46
C VAL A 84 -1.08 7.15 -4.23
N ALA A 85 -0.57 7.40 -5.44
CA ALA A 85 0.19 6.39 -6.15
C ALA A 85 1.32 5.92 -5.22
N SER A 86 1.44 4.61 -5.02
CA SER A 86 2.46 4.04 -4.15
C SER A 86 3.82 4.56 -4.58
N ASN A 87 4.51 5.29 -3.70
CA ASN A 87 5.87 5.79 -3.93
C ASN A 87 6.91 4.67 -3.80
N ALA A 88 6.59 3.48 -4.33
CA ALA A 88 7.47 2.32 -4.40
C ALA A 88 8.50 2.56 -5.51
N SER A 89 9.42 3.50 -5.30
CA SER A 89 10.59 3.79 -6.14
C SER A 89 10.37 3.74 -7.66
N GLY A 90 9.16 4.03 -8.13
CA GLY A 90 8.83 4.22 -9.52
C GLY A 90 9.07 5.70 -9.80
N SER A 91 10.30 6.03 -10.17
CA SER A 91 10.59 7.21 -10.97
C SER A 91 9.45 7.40 -11.97
N GLY A 92 8.79 8.56 -11.91
CA GLY A 92 7.52 8.81 -12.58
C GLY A 92 7.49 8.30 -14.02
N ALA A 93 6.65 7.29 -14.27
CA ALA A 93 6.17 6.94 -15.59
C ALA A 93 4.79 6.30 -15.41
N SER A 94 3.77 7.12 -15.57
CA SER A 94 2.41 6.68 -15.84
C SER A 94 2.39 5.84 -17.14
N GLY A 95 2.09 4.55 -17.05
CA GLY A 95 1.86 3.71 -18.22
C GLY A 95 1.75 2.24 -17.83
N GLY A 96 0.65 1.58 -18.19
CA GLY A 96 0.28 0.25 -17.69
C GLY A 96 1.15 -0.90 -18.19
N GLY A 97 1.12 -2.01 -17.45
CA GLY A 97 1.70 -3.27 -17.90
C GLY A 97 1.82 -4.28 -16.76
N SER A 98 0.98 -5.30 -16.76
CA SER A 98 1.02 -6.43 -15.83
C SER A 98 2.25 -7.32 -16.05
N GLY A 99 2.84 -7.81 -14.95
CA GLY A 99 3.81 -8.92 -14.91
C GLY A 99 4.85 -8.67 -13.82
N GLY A 100 4.94 -9.37 -12.70
CA GLY A 100 4.71 -10.79 -12.49
C GLY A 100 6.05 -11.53 -12.52
N GLY A 101 6.82 -11.44 -11.44
CA GLY A 101 8.10 -12.15 -11.26
C GLY A 101 9.22 -11.21 -10.85
N ALA A 102 10.05 -11.62 -9.88
CA ALA A 102 11.22 -10.87 -9.44
C ALA A 102 12.08 -10.53 -10.66
N ALA A 103 12.10 -9.25 -11.05
CA ALA A 103 12.83 -8.80 -12.23
C ALA A 103 14.32 -8.99 -11.97
N LYS A 104 14.96 -9.87 -12.77
CA LYS A 104 16.42 -9.88 -12.91
C LYS A 104 16.87 -8.45 -13.23
N LYS A 105 18.04 -8.05 -12.73
CA LYS A 105 18.56 -6.72 -13.08
C LYS A 105 18.72 -6.63 -14.60
N PRO A 106 18.48 -5.46 -15.23
CA PRO A 106 18.65 -5.32 -16.68
C PRO A 106 20.05 -5.75 -17.17
N SER A 107 21.09 -5.61 -16.35
CA SER A 107 22.43 -6.11 -16.63
C SER A 107 22.57 -7.64 -16.66
N GLU A 108 21.64 -8.37 -16.04
CA GLU A 108 21.59 -9.84 -15.99
C GLU A 108 20.63 -10.43 -17.04
N MET A 109 19.92 -9.59 -17.80
CA MET A 109 18.99 -10.04 -18.84
C MET A 109 19.72 -10.53 -20.08
N THR A 110 19.34 -11.71 -20.56
CA THR A 110 19.74 -12.23 -21.87
C THR A 110 19.14 -11.42 -23.01
N THR A 111 19.67 -11.58 -24.22
CA THR A 111 19.14 -10.89 -25.42
C THR A 111 17.66 -11.17 -25.65
N GLN A 112 17.18 -12.40 -25.39
CA GLN A 112 15.76 -12.71 -25.56
C GLN A 112 14.89 -12.02 -24.50
N GLU A 113 15.32 -11.99 -23.25
CA GLU A 113 14.60 -11.31 -22.17
C GLU A 113 14.54 -9.79 -22.38
N ARG A 114 15.58 -9.20 -22.97
CA ARG A 114 15.59 -7.78 -23.36
C ARG A 114 14.57 -7.49 -24.47
N LEU A 115 14.45 -8.38 -25.46
CA LEU A 115 13.46 -8.25 -26.53
C LEU A 115 12.03 -8.42 -25.98
N GLU A 116 11.83 -9.36 -25.05
CA GLU A 116 10.55 -9.54 -24.37
C GLU A 116 10.19 -8.34 -23.48
N PHE A 117 11.17 -7.79 -22.75
CA PHE A 117 11.00 -6.56 -21.98
C PHE A 117 10.59 -5.41 -22.89
N GLN A 118 11.33 -5.17 -23.99
CA GLN A 118 10.97 -4.13 -24.95
C GLN A 118 9.57 -4.31 -25.55
N LYS A 119 9.15 -5.55 -25.80
CA LYS A 119 7.84 -5.86 -26.39
C LYS A 119 6.70 -5.66 -25.39
N ASN A 120 6.90 -6.03 -24.12
CA ASN A 120 5.88 -5.99 -23.09
C ASN A 120 5.81 -4.61 -22.39
N ASP A 121 6.95 -3.93 -22.26
CA ASP A 121 7.08 -2.60 -21.67
C ASP A 121 8.15 -1.77 -22.44
N PRO A 122 7.77 -1.18 -23.59
CA PRO A 122 8.69 -0.41 -24.42
C PRO A 122 9.18 0.87 -23.71
N GLN A 123 8.38 1.44 -22.80
CA GLN A 123 8.73 2.66 -22.08
C GLN A 123 9.74 2.36 -20.96
N GLY A 124 9.52 1.31 -20.17
CA GLY A 124 10.46 0.86 -19.15
C GLY A 124 11.79 0.40 -19.75
N PHE A 125 11.75 -0.28 -20.91
CA PHE A 125 12.97 -0.64 -21.63
C PHE A 125 13.77 0.61 -22.05
N GLN A 126 13.10 1.62 -22.61
CA GLN A 126 13.77 2.86 -23.02
C GLN A 126 14.37 3.62 -21.82
N ALA A 127 13.67 3.65 -20.69
CA ALA A 127 14.17 4.24 -19.46
C ALA A 127 15.42 3.51 -18.95
N ALA A 128 15.42 2.17 -18.95
CA ALA A 128 16.57 1.36 -18.56
C ALA A 128 17.79 1.58 -19.49
N VAL A 129 17.55 1.80 -20.79
CA VAL A 129 18.61 2.21 -21.73
C VAL A 129 19.15 3.59 -21.39
N ALA A 130 18.27 4.56 -21.13
CA ALA A 130 18.67 5.93 -20.80
C ALA A 130 19.46 6.03 -19.49
N ASN A 131 19.13 5.19 -18.51
CA ASN A 131 19.82 5.12 -17.22
C ASN A 131 21.10 4.27 -17.25
N GLY A 132 21.37 3.56 -18.35
CA GLY A 132 22.56 2.70 -18.48
C GLY A 132 22.46 1.37 -17.71
N ASP A 133 21.26 0.94 -17.32
CA ASP A 133 21.04 -0.21 -16.44
C ASP A 133 21.46 -1.55 -17.05
N PHE A 134 21.60 -1.61 -18.39
CA PHE A 134 22.03 -2.81 -19.12
C PHE A 134 23.55 -3.06 -19.07
N ASN A 135 24.33 -2.10 -18.57
CA ASN A 135 25.79 -2.08 -18.62
C ASN A 135 26.44 -2.02 -17.22
N ASN A 136 25.65 -2.11 -16.14
CA ASN A 136 26.09 -1.90 -14.74
C ASN A 136 26.16 -3.19 -13.92
#